data_AF-R0KUW0-F1
#
_entry.id   AF-R0KUW0-F1
#
_cell.length_a   1.000
_cell.length_b   1.000
_cell.length_c   1.000
_cell.angle_alpha   90.00
_cell.angle_beta   90.00
_cell.angle_gamma   90.00
#
_symmetry.space_group_name_H-M   'P 1'
#
loop_
_entity.id
_entity.type
_entity.pdbx_description
1 polymer ?
#
loop_
_entity_poly.entity_id
_entity_poly.type
_entity_poly.pdbx_seq_one_letter_code
_entity_poly.pdbx_strand_id
1 'polypeptide(L)' 'MDATANDVPSPYEVRGFPTIYFAPAGKKQSPKKYEGGREVSDFISYLKREATSTPVLQEEDKTKKSKKKAKEDL' A
#
# COMPACT_ATOMS: atom_id res chain seq x y z
N MET A 1 -4.38 3.06 10.71
CA MET A 1 -4.79 3.86 11.88
C MET A 1 -6.21 4.33 11.63
N ASP A 2 -7.11 4.14 12.60
CA ASP A 2 -8.46 4.71 12.52
C ASP A 2 -8.42 6.15 13.00
N ALA A 3 -8.57 7.09 12.06
CA ALA A 3 -8.50 8.52 12.35
C ALA A 3 -9.81 9.08 12.94
N THR A 4 -10.88 8.28 13.02
CA THR A 4 -12.14 8.69 13.67
C THR A 4 -12.13 8.40 15.17
N ALA A 5 -11.36 7.39 15.59
CA ALA A 5 -11.24 6.96 16.98
C ALA A 5 -9.92 7.37 17.66
N ASN A 6 -8.99 8.00 16.93
CA ASN A 6 -7.68 8.38 17.44
C ASN A 6 -7.28 9.78 16.96
N ASP A 7 -6.53 10.50 17.79
CA ASP A 7 -5.94 11.79 17.43
C ASP A 7 -4.90 11.62 16.32
N VAL A 8 -4.95 12.50 15.32
CA VAL A 8 -4.00 12.53 14.21
C VAL A 8 -2.84 13.48 14.58
N PRO A 9 -1.60 12.98 14.67
CA PRO A 9 -0.47 13.85 14.98
C PRO A 9 -0.15 14.80 13.82
N SER A 10 0.30 16.01 14.13
CA SER A 10 0.96 16.88 13.12
C SER A 10 2.22 16.18 12.60
N PRO A 11 2.55 16.24 11.30
CA PRO A 11 1.99 17.07 10.22
C PRO A 11 0.94 16.34 9.34
N TYR A 12 0.33 15.26 9.83
CA TYR A 12 -0.65 14.52 9.06
C TYR A 12 -2.00 15.24 9.12
N GLU A 13 -2.66 15.40 7.97
CA GLU A 13 -3.96 16.06 7.89
C GLU A 13 -4.97 15.15 7.19
N VAL A 14 -6.07 14.84 7.87
CA VAL A 14 -7.14 13.97 7.36
C VAL A 14 -8.37 14.83 7.07
N ARG A 15 -8.63 15.12 5.80
CA ARG A 15 -9.80 15.90 5.34
C ARG A 15 -10.94 15.04 4.78
N GLY A 16 -10.67 13.75 4.54
CA GLY A 16 -11.62 12.81 3.95
C GLY A 16 -11.07 11.38 4.03
N PHE A 17 -11.92 10.40 3.75
CA PHE A 17 -11.56 9.00 3.92
C PHE A 17 -11.64 8.20 2.61
N PRO A 18 -10.71 7.23 2.42
CA PRO A 18 -9.44 7.08 3.12
C PRO A 18 -8.43 8.17 2.70
N THR A 19 -7.58 8.61 3.63
CA THR A 19 -6.39 9.43 3.36
C THR A 19 -5.15 8.60 3.65
N ILE A 20 -4.22 8.52 2.68
CA ILE A 20 -3.03 7.68 2.76
C ILE A 20 -1.79 8.59 2.75
N TYR A 21 -0.88 8.37 3.68
CA TYR A 21 0.42 9.04 3.75
C TYR A 21 1.56 8.02 3.75
N PHE A 22 2.68 8.40 3.15
CA PHE A 22 3.94 7.69 3.17
C PHE A 22 4.95 8.47 3.99
N ALA A 23 5.52 7.84 5.03
CA ALA A 23 6.53 8.43 5.89
C ALA A 23 7.89 7.75 5.64
N PRO A 24 8.80 8.34 4.84
CA PRO A 24 10.09 7.73 4.53
C PRO A 24 10.98 7.60 5.76
N ALA A 25 11.88 6.62 5.74
CA ALA A 25 12.88 6.47 6.80
C ALA A 25 13.74 7.75 6.91
N GLY A 26 13.97 8.23 8.13
CA GLY A 26 14.70 9.47 8.41
C GLY A 26 13.93 10.78 8.11
N LYS A 27 12.70 10.72 7.55
CA LYS A 27 11.90 11.90 7.19
C LYS A 27 10.50 11.89 7.81
N LYS A 28 10.42 11.56 9.11
CA LYS A 28 9.15 11.46 9.86
C LYS A 28 8.38 12.79 9.96
N GLN A 29 9.10 13.91 9.90
CA GLN A 29 8.52 15.27 9.96
C GLN A 29 8.01 15.78 8.61
N SER A 30 8.23 15.04 7.52
CA SER A 30 7.79 15.41 6.17
C SER A 30 7.15 14.22 5.44
N PRO A 31 6.02 13.70 5.96
CA PRO A 31 5.28 12.64 5.30
C PRO A 31 4.71 13.14 3.96
N LYS A 32 4.75 12.28 2.96
CA LYS A 32 4.21 12.56 1.62
C LYS A 32 2.80 12.01 1.52
N LYS A 33 1.86 12.82 1.05
CA LYS A 33 0.50 12.34 0.75
C LYS A 33 0.54 11.42 -0.46
N TYR A 34 -0.14 10.28 -0.38
CA TYR A 34 -0.26 9.34 -1.49
C TYR A 34 -1.50 9.66 -2.32
N GLU A 35 -1.28 10.02 -3.58
CA GLU A 35 -2.31 10.40 -4.55
C GLU A 35 -2.42 9.38 -5.71
N GLY A 36 -1.80 8.20 -5.56
CA GLY A 36 -1.83 7.14 -6.58
C GLY A 36 -3.11 6.30 -6.55
N GLY A 37 -3.19 5.34 -7.47
CA GLY A 37 -4.27 4.36 -7.50
C GLY A 37 -4.28 3.46 -6.27
N ARG A 38 -5.43 2.87 -5.95
CA ARG A 38 -5.61 2.07 -4.72
C ARG A 38 -5.50 0.57 -4.96
N GLU A 39 -4.89 0.19 -6.08
CA GLU A 39 -4.59 -1.20 -6.42
C GLU A 39 -3.26 -1.64 -5.83
N VAL A 40 -3.13 -2.95 -5.55
CA VAL A 40 -1.91 -3.53 -4.99
C VAL A 40 -0.69 -3.23 -5.85
N SER A 41 -0.83 -3.28 -7.18
CA SER A 41 0.24 -2.95 -8.13
C SER A 41 0.72 -1.52 -8.02
N ASP A 42 -0.18 -0.57 -7.73
CA ASP A 42 0.14 0.85 -7.65
C ASP A 42 0.92 1.16 -6.37
N PHE A 43 0.53 0.52 -5.26
CA PHE A 43 1.29 0.59 -4.01
C PHE A 43 2.68 0.00 -4.17
N ILE A 44 2.81 -1.17 -4.79
CA ILE A 44 4.11 -1.81 -5.04
C ILE A 44 5.00 -0.87 -5.88
N SER A 45 4.45 -0.33 -6.96
CA SER A 45 5.18 0.56 -7.86
C SER A 45 5.61 1.85 -7.16
N TYR A 46 4.73 2.43 -6.34
CA TYR A 46 5.05 3.61 -5.55
C TYR A 46 6.14 3.34 -4.50
N LEU A 47 6.03 2.24 -3.75
CA LEU A 47 7.02 1.89 -2.73
C LEU A 47 8.39 1.60 -3.36
N LYS A 48 8.44 0.94 -4.52
CA LYS A 48 9.71 0.73 -5.25
C LYS A 48 10.38 2.05 -5.66
N ARG A 49 9.60 3.11 -5.90
CA ARG A 49 10.12 4.44 -6.30
C ARG A 49 10.51 5.30 -5.10
N GLU A 50 9.70 5.31 -4.04
CA GLU A 50 9.81 6.29 -2.95
C GLU A 50 10.49 5.74 -1.69
N ALA A 51 10.56 4.41 -1.52
CA ALA A 51 11.13 3.82 -0.33
C ALA A 51 12.64 4.05 -0.25
N THR A 52 13.10 4.48 0.93
CA THR A 52 14.53 4.63 1.24
C THR A 52 15.29 3.32 1.14
N SER A 53 14.61 2.21 1.43
CA SER A 53 15.12 0.86 1.23
C SER A 53 14.10 0.10 0.40
N THR A 54 14.52 -0.41 -0.75
CA THR A 54 13.63 -1.13 -1.67
C THR A 54 13.05 -2.36 -0.95
N PRO A 55 11.72 -2.48 -0.84
CA PRO A 55 11.13 -3.64 -0.20
C PRO A 55 11.36 -4.88 -1.07
N VAL A 56 11.90 -5.94 -0.47
CA VAL A 56 11.92 -7.27 -1.07
C VAL A 56 10.55 -7.88 -0.83
N LEU A 57 9.73 -7.90 -1.88
CA LEU A 57 8.41 -8.53 -1.82
C LEU A 57 8.60 -10.04 -2.05
N GLN A 58 8.15 -10.84 -1.09
CA GLN A 58 7.96 -12.27 -1.33
C GLN A 58 6.79 -12.40 -2.31
N GLU A 59 7.03 -12.95 -3.49
CA GLU A 59 5.95 -13.20 -4.42
C GLU A 59 5.02 -14.26 -3.82
N GLU A 60 3.80 -13.86 -3.47
CA GLU A 60 2.76 -14.82 -3.12
C GLU A 60 2.37 -15.59 -4.39
N ASP A 61 2.69 -16.87 -4.41
CA ASP A 61 2.40 -17.87 -5.44
C ASP A 61 1.01 -17.67 -6.09
N LYS A 62 0.99 -16.99 -7.24
CA LYS A 62 -0.17 -16.94 -8.16
C LYS A 62 -0.40 -18.28 -8.89
N THR A 63 -0.24 -19.43 -8.23
CA THR A 63 -0.29 -20.76 -8.88
C THR A 63 -1.48 -21.65 -8.45
N LYS A 64 -2.41 -21.19 -7.59
CA LYS A 64 -3.53 -22.05 -7.12
C LYS A 64 -4.94 -21.75 -7.67
N LYS A 65 -5.14 -20.77 -8.58
CA LYS A 65 -6.48 -20.51 -9.18
C LYS A 65 -6.68 -20.96 -10.63
N SER A 66 -5.63 -21.36 -11.36
CA SER A 66 -5.76 -21.88 -12.74
C SER A 66 -5.95 -23.40 -12.84
N LYS A 67 -5.79 -24.19 -11.76
CA LYS A 67 -5.93 -25.66 -11.79
C LYS A 67 -7.33 -26.21 -11.46
N LYS A 68 -8.31 -25.38 -11.08
CA LYS A 68 -9.65 -25.85 -10.68
C LYS A 68 -10.74 -25.72 -11.75
N LYS A 69 -10.47 -25.11 -12.90
CA LYS A 69 -11.47 -24.93 -13.98
C LYS A 69 -11.23 -25.80 -15.24
N ALA A 70 -10.22 -26.66 -15.24
CA ALA A 70 -9.89 -27.56 -16.35
C ALA A 70 -10.20 -29.04 -16.06
N LYS A 71 -10.99 -29.34 -15.02
CA LYS A 71 -11.32 -30.70 -14.59
C LYS A 71 -12.83 -31.01 -14.53
N GLU A 72 -13.67 -30.12 -15.06
CA GLU A 72 -15.14 -30.30 -15.08
C GLU A 72 -15.68 -30.66 -16.48
N ASP A 73 -14.79 -30.86 -17.46
CA ASP A 73 -15.11 -31.29 -18.84
C ASP A 73 -14.29 -32.54 -19.24
N LEU A 74 -14.38 -33.62 -18.44
CA LEU A 74 -14.11 -34.99 -18.92
C LEU A 74 -14.87 -36.03 -18.09
#